data_AF-A0A6J1R2S7-F1
#
_entry.id   AF-A0A6J1R2S7-F1
#
_cell.length_a   1.000
_cell.length_b   1.000
_cell.length_c   1.000
_cell.angle_alpha   90.00
_cell.angle_beta   90.00
_cell.angle_gamma   90.00
#
_symmetry.space_group_name_H-M   'P 1'
#
loop_
_entity.id
_entity.type
_entity.pdbx_description
1 polymer ?
#
loop_
_entity_poly.entity_id
_entity_poly.type
_entity_poly.pdbx_seq_one_letter_code
_entity_poly.pdbx_strand_id
1 'polypeptide(L)'
;MLLKRRHSVNDKIHTPRHPVTIPYIKGCSESICKALRNKGFDVVYTVSKKLDRIINSGKDRLASVKRTELVYEINCLNCEACYIGQTKRNLETRIKEHRADIKKHPSNHSVVSKHKTSWNHNFNWSRTKVLHSEKHFKKREIAEM
;
A
#
# COMPACT_ATOMS: atom_id res chain seq x y z
N MET A 1 -55.84 29.63 3.51
CA MET A 1 -55.32 29.30 2.16
C MET A 1 -54.25 30.34 1.82
N LEU A 2 -52.97 30.08 2.13
CA LEU A 2 -51.89 31.08 2.04
C LEU A 2 -50.92 30.72 0.90
N LEU A 3 -50.90 31.56 -0.14
CA LEU A 3 -49.94 31.49 -1.24
C LEU A 3 -48.51 31.81 -0.75
N LYS A 4 -47.57 30.89 -0.97
CA LYS A 4 -46.13 31.12 -0.75
C LYS A 4 -45.49 31.68 -2.04
N ARG A 5 -44.85 32.84 -1.92
CA ARG A 5 -44.04 33.49 -2.97
C ARG A 5 -42.86 32.58 -3.35
N ARG A 6 -42.63 32.42 -4.66
CA ARG A 6 -41.40 31.78 -5.20
C ARG A 6 -40.23 32.75 -5.02
N HIS A 7 -39.29 32.42 -4.14
CA HIS A 7 -37.95 33.01 -4.18
C HIS A 7 -37.15 32.31 -5.28
N SER A 8 -36.72 33.07 -6.28
CA SER A 8 -35.74 32.62 -7.28
C SER A 8 -34.40 32.44 -6.57
N VAL A 9 -33.99 31.18 -6.41
CA VAL A 9 -32.63 30.82 -5.99
C VAL A 9 -31.74 30.99 -7.21
N ASN A 10 -30.90 32.03 -7.18
CA ASN A 10 -29.88 32.26 -8.21
C ASN A 10 -28.68 31.35 -7.88
N ASP A 11 -28.77 30.08 -8.29
CA ASP A 11 -27.67 29.11 -8.21
C ASP A 11 -26.51 29.57 -9.11
N LYS A 12 -25.56 30.30 -8.54
CA LYS A 12 -24.27 30.53 -9.20
C LYS A 12 -23.48 29.22 -9.18
N ILE A 13 -23.47 28.55 -10.32
CA ILE A 13 -22.65 27.37 -10.63
C ILE A 13 -21.20 27.62 -10.16
N HIS A 14 -20.78 26.94 -9.10
CA HIS A 14 -19.41 27.01 -8.58
C HIS A 14 -18.52 26.09 -9.42
N THR A 15 -17.88 26.64 -10.46
CA THR A 15 -16.78 25.94 -11.15
C THR A 15 -15.63 25.74 -10.17
N PRO A 16 -15.03 24.55 -10.04
CA PRO A 16 -13.90 24.31 -9.13
C PRO A 16 -12.69 25.15 -9.57
N ARG A 17 -12.46 26.27 -8.88
CA ARG A 17 -11.27 27.09 -9.09
C ARG A 17 -10.10 26.38 -8.45
N HIS A 18 -9.16 25.92 -9.26
CA HIS A 18 -7.89 25.41 -8.77
C HIS A 18 -7.06 26.60 -8.27
N PRO A 19 -6.67 26.64 -6.98
CA PRO A 19 -5.89 27.74 -6.45
C PRO A 19 -4.47 27.74 -7.02
N VAL A 20 -3.96 28.93 -7.32
CA VAL A 20 -2.56 29.14 -7.71
C VAL A 20 -1.70 29.04 -6.45
N THR A 21 -0.70 28.17 -6.51
CA THR A 21 0.19 27.92 -5.38
C THR A 21 1.51 28.65 -5.56
N ILE A 22 1.91 29.47 -4.58
CA ILE A 22 3.19 30.19 -4.60
C ILE A 22 3.97 29.97 -3.30
N PRO A 23 5.31 29.85 -3.34
CA PRO A 23 6.09 29.81 -2.12
C PRO A 23 6.05 31.17 -1.41
N TYR A 24 5.93 31.17 -0.07
CA TYR A 24 6.04 32.43 0.68
C TYR A 24 7.49 32.92 0.68
N ILE A 25 7.70 34.11 0.11
CA ILE A 25 8.98 34.82 0.07
C ILE A 25 8.67 36.25 0.49
N LYS A 26 9.13 36.61 1.70
CA LYS A 26 8.89 37.92 2.31
C LYS A 26 9.25 39.05 1.34
N GLY A 27 8.30 39.92 1.03
CA GLY A 27 8.45 41.09 0.16
C GLY A 27 8.17 40.84 -1.33
N CYS A 28 8.28 39.60 -1.81
CA CYS A 28 8.01 39.26 -3.21
C CYS A 28 6.64 38.62 -3.41
N SER A 29 6.34 37.61 -2.57
CA SER A 29 5.16 36.77 -2.72
C SER A 29 3.86 37.53 -2.46
N GLU A 30 3.89 38.57 -1.63
CA GLU A 30 2.75 39.41 -1.28
C GLU A 30 2.29 40.27 -2.46
N SER A 31 3.24 40.87 -3.19
CA SER A 31 2.98 41.68 -4.39
C SER A 31 2.35 40.83 -5.50
N ILE A 32 2.89 39.62 -5.70
CA ILE A 32 2.38 38.65 -6.67
C ILE A 32 0.99 38.17 -6.27
N CYS A 33 0.78 37.83 -5.00
CA CYS A 33 -0.52 37.41 -4.47
C CYS A 33 -1.59 38.49 -4.68
N LYS A 34 -1.25 39.76 -4.42
CA LYS A 34 -2.14 40.89 -4.65
C LYS A 34 -2.52 41.04 -6.12
N ALA A 35 -1.54 40.95 -7.03
CA ALA A 35 -1.78 41.03 -8.46
C ALA A 35 -2.69 39.89 -8.98
N LEU A 36 -2.47 38.66 -8.51
CA LEU A 36 -3.25 37.49 -8.90
C LEU A 36 -4.68 37.52 -8.36
N ARG A 37 -4.87 37.93 -7.09
CA ARG A 37 -6.21 38.09 -6.50
C ARG A 37 -7.03 39.17 -7.20
N ASN A 38 -6.39 40.28 -7.60
CA ASN A 38 -7.04 41.34 -8.40
C ASN A 38 -7.54 40.83 -9.76
N LYS A 39 -6.94 39.76 -10.30
CA LYS A 39 -7.34 39.11 -11.56
C LYS A 39 -8.34 37.97 -11.35
N GLY A 40 -8.81 37.74 -10.12
CA GLY A 40 -9.82 36.73 -9.79
C GLY A 40 -9.27 35.32 -9.55
N PHE A 41 -7.96 35.17 -9.37
CA PHE A 41 -7.35 33.90 -8.96
C PHE A 41 -7.36 33.74 -7.44
N ASP A 42 -7.67 32.53 -6.98
CA ASP A 42 -7.42 32.14 -5.60
C ASP A 42 -5.94 31.77 -5.45
N VAL A 43 -5.30 32.24 -4.38
CA VAL A 43 -3.84 32.10 -4.18
C VAL A 43 -3.55 31.57 -2.80
N VAL A 44 -2.80 30.47 -2.75
CA VAL A 44 -2.40 29.77 -1.52
C VAL A 44 -0.87 29.79 -1.39
N TYR A 45 -0.39 30.15 -0.20
CA TYR A 45 1.03 30.11 0.12
C TYR A 45 1.47 28.68 0.45
N THR A 46 2.66 28.31 -0.01
CA THR A 46 3.33 27.06 0.37
C THR A 46 4.70 27.31 0.96
N VAL A 47 5.15 26.36 1.76
CA VAL A 47 6.50 26.33 2.33
C VAL A 47 7.37 25.43 1.46
N SER A 48 8.49 25.98 0.96
CA SER A 48 9.41 25.26 0.07
C SER A 48 10.11 24.08 0.76
N LYS A 49 10.36 24.20 2.07
CA LYS A 49 11.05 23.20 2.91
C LYS A 49 10.06 22.54 3.89
N LYS A 50 9.25 21.61 3.39
CA LYS A 50 8.40 20.78 4.26
C LYS A 50 9.28 19.90 5.14
N LEU A 51 8.92 19.72 6.41
CA LEU A 51 9.62 18.83 7.34
C LEU A 51 9.73 17.40 6.80
N ASP A 52 8.71 16.92 6.09
CA ASP A 52 8.71 15.61 5.41
C ASP A 52 9.89 15.42 4.45
N ARG A 53 10.37 16.49 3.78
CA ARG A 53 11.56 16.42 2.91
C ARG A 53 12.88 16.37 3.69
N ILE A 54 12.90 16.86 4.93
CA ILE A 54 14.09 16.96 5.77
C ILE A 54 14.20 15.73 6.67
N ILE A 55 13.07 15.36 7.26
CA ILE A 55 12.90 14.25 8.19
C ILE A 55 12.16 13.15 7.42
N ASN A 56 12.89 12.51 6.51
CA ASN A 56 12.42 11.23 6.01
C ASN A 56 12.46 10.25 7.19
N SER A 57 11.45 9.39 7.30
CA SER A 57 11.50 8.24 8.19
C SER A 57 12.59 7.32 7.66
N GLY A 58 13.83 7.54 8.09
CA GLY A 58 15.05 6.85 7.65
C GLY A 58 15.09 5.40 8.11
N LYS A 59 14.01 4.65 7.86
CA LYS A 59 13.94 3.23 8.17
C LYS A 59 14.81 2.50 7.16
N ASP A 60 15.68 1.64 7.68
CA ASP A 60 16.50 0.79 6.84
C ASP A 60 15.64 -0.07 5.93
N ARG A 61 16.12 -0.25 4.69
CA ARG A 61 15.47 -1.15 3.75
C ARG A 61 15.61 -2.58 4.28
N LEU A 62 14.50 -3.16 4.70
CA LEU A 62 14.46 -4.54 5.18
C LEU A 62 14.89 -5.52 4.08
N ALA A 63 15.71 -6.49 4.46
CA ALA A 63 16.04 -7.65 3.63
C ALA A 63 14.76 -8.34 3.15
N SER A 64 14.80 -8.96 1.96
CA SER A 64 13.63 -9.58 1.31
C SER A 64 12.85 -10.51 2.22
N VAL A 65 13.54 -11.31 3.05
CA VAL A 65 12.95 -12.30 3.97
C VAL A 65 12.24 -11.66 5.17
N LYS A 66 12.61 -10.43 5.53
CA LYS A 66 11.99 -9.66 6.63
C LYS A 66 10.83 -8.77 6.15
N ARG A 67 10.50 -8.82 4.86
CA ARG A 67 9.37 -8.05 4.32
C ARG A 67 8.05 -8.71 4.70
N THR A 68 7.05 -7.86 4.85
CA THR A 68 5.65 -8.23 5.08
C THR A 68 4.87 -8.01 3.78
N GLU A 69 3.62 -8.45 3.75
CA GLU A 69 2.67 -8.03 2.72
C GLU A 69 3.08 -8.39 1.29
N LEU A 70 3.33 -9.69 1.11
CA LEU A 70 3.90 -10.22 -0.13
C LEU A 70 3.29 -11.57 -0.49
N VAL A 71 3.42 -11.92 -1.76
CA VAL A 71 3.16 -13.23 -2.35
C VAL A 71 4.49 -13.93 -2.56
N TYR A 72 4.59 -15.16 -2.09
CA TYR A 72 5.83 -15.94 -2.15
C TYR A 72 5.58 -17.34 -2.73
N GLU A 73 6.65 -17.92 -3.21
CA GLU A 73 6.72 -19.26 -3.80
C GLU A 73 7.72 -20.13 -3.01
N ILE A 74 7.31 -21.37 -2.71
CA ILE A 74 8.17 -22.41 -2.15
C ILE A 74 8.14 -23.62 -3.08
N ASN A 75 9.29 -23.96 -3.64
CA ASN A 75 9.41 -25.10 -4.55
C ASN A 75 9.56 -26.41 -3.78
N CYS A 76 8.89 -27.45 -4.27
CA CYS A 76 9.21 -28.81 -3.90
C CYS A 76 10.58 -29.20 -4.52
N LEU A 77 11.37 -29.97 -3.78
CA LEU A 77 12.66 -30.49 -4.26
C LEU A 77 12.52 -31.84 -4.96
N ASN A 78 11.39 -32.52 -4.78
CA ASN A 78 11.16 -33.88 -5.24
C ASN A 78 10.20 -33.97 -6.44
N CYS A 79 9.47 -32.89 -6.74
CA CYS A 79 8.60 -32.81 -7.91
C CYS A 79 8.50 -31.36 -8.42
N GLU A 80 7.88 -31.18 -9.58
CA GLU A 80 7.69 -29.88 -10.22
C GLU A 80 6.62 -28.99 -9.54
N ALA A 81 6.01 -29.46 -8.46
CA ALA A 81 5.03 -28.68 -7.72
C ALA A 81 5.68 -27.52 -6.95
N CYS A 82 5.05 -26.35 -7.00
CA CYS A 82 5.37 -25.23 -6.12
C CYS A 82 4.13 -24.82 -5.31
N TYR A 83 4.38 -24.30 -4.12
CA TYR A 83 3.35 -23.68 -3.29
C TYR A 83 3.48 -22.16 -3.40
N ILE A 84 2.41 -21.52 -3.89
CA ILE A 84 2.28 -20.07 -3.91
C ILE A 84 1.30 -19.69 -2.80
N GLY A 85 1.64 -18.68 -2.02
CA GLY A 85 0.75 -18.16 -0.99
C GLY A 85 1.07 -16.73 -0.61
N GLN A 86 0.09 -16.04 -0.05
CA GLN A 86 0.29 -14.70 0.49
C GLN A 86 0.62 -14.71 1.98
N THR A 87 1.24 -13.63 2.46
CA THR A 87 1.41 -13.37 3.90
C THR A 87 1.26 -11.89 4.23
N LYS A 88 0.55 -11.60 5.32
CA LYS A 88 0.58 -10.29 5.98
C LYS A 88 1.73 -10.20 7.00
N ARG A 89 2.15 -11.33 7.57
CA ARG A 89 3.31 -11.43 8.48
C ARG A 89 4.61 -11.38 7.69
N ASN A 90 5.72 -11.25 8.41
CA ASN A 90 7.03 -11.37 7.79
C ASN A 90 7.19 -12.78 7.17
N LEU A 91 7.92 -12.86 6.05
CA LEU A 91 8.09 -14.11 5.32
C LEU A 91 8.80 -15.19 6.15
N GLU A 92 9.84 -14.81 6.91
CA GLU A 92 10.60 -15.75 7.76
C GLU A 92 9.71 -16.49 8.77
N THR A 93 8.85 -15.76 9.46
CA THR A 93 7.88 -16.27 10.43
C THR A 93 6.88 -17.18 9.73
N ARG A 94 6.39 -16.80 8.54
CA ARG A 94 5.46 -17.66 7.79
C ARG A 94 6.11 -18.99 7.40
N ILE A 95 7.38 -18.99 7.02
CA ILE A 95 8.15 -20.21 6.73
C ILE A 95 8.32 -21.06 7.99
N LYS A 96 8.65 -20.44 9.14
CA LYS A 96 8.75 -21.14 10.43
C LYS A 96 7.41 -21.76 10.85
N GLU A 97 6.30 -21.07 10.61
CA GLU A 97 4.95 -21.60 10.86
C GLU A 97 4.68 -22.86 10.04
N HIS A 98 4.95 -22.85 8.73
CA HIS A 98 4.81 -24.03 7.88
C HIS A 98 5.71 -25.18 8.35
N ARG A 99 6.95 -24.90 8.76
CA ARG A 99 7.85 -25.91 9.32
C ARG A 99 7.33 -26.53 10.61
N ALA A 100 6.76 -25.72 11.50
CA ALA A 100 6.17 -26.19 12.74
C ALA A 100 4.87 -26.99 12.48
N ASP A 101 4.13 -26.60 11.45
CA ASP A 101 2.86 -27.22 11.07
C ASP A 101 3.00 -28.70 10.68
N ILE A 102 4.11 -29.08 10.06
CA ILE A 102 4.44 -30.47 9.72
C ILE A 102 4.45 -31.39 10.95
N LYS A 103 4.83 -30.85 12.13
CA LYS A 103 4.90 -31.62 13.37
C LYS A 103 3.54 -31.75 14.08
N LYS A 104 2.51 -31.03 13.61
CA LYS A 104 1.17 -31.09 14.20
C LYS A 104 0.42 -32.34 13.76
N HIS A 105 -0.72 -32.58 14.37
CA HIS A 105 -1.64 -33.64 13.98
C HIS A 105 -2.09 -33.47 12.50
N PRO A 106 -2.19 -34.55 11.70
CA PRO A 106 -2.51 -34.49 10.27
C PRO A 106 -3.80 -33.74 9.91
N SER A 107 -4.78 -33.72 10.81
CA SER A 107 -6.04 -32.98 10.64
C SER A 107 -5.83 -31.48 10.45
N ASN A 108 -4.77 -30.93 11.04
CA ASN A 108 -4.50 -29.49 11.08
C ASN A 108 -3.38 -29.08 10.11
N HIS A 109 -2.99 -29.97 9.19
CA HIS A 109 -1.92 -29.71 8.25
C HIS A 109 -2.32 -28.67 7.19
N SER A 110 -1.43 -27.70 6.95
CA SER A 110 -1.49 -26.83 5.78
C SER A 110 -1.30 -27.62 4.48
N VAL A 111 -1.60 -27.02 3.34
CA VAL A 111 -1.37 -27.65 2.02
C VAL A 111 0.09 -28.09 1.85
N VAL A 112 1.03 -27.27 2.32
CA VAL A 112 2.47 -27.57 2.31
C VAL A 112 2.79 -28.79 3.17
N SER A 113 2.25 -28.83 4.40
CA SER A 113 2.44 -29.95 5.32
C SER A 113 1.82 -31.24 4.78
N LYS A 114 0.60 -31.18 4.23
CA LYS A 114 -0.08 -32.32 3.61
C LYS A 114 0.72 -32.89 2.44
N HIS A 115 1.18 -32.04 1.52
CA HIS A 115 2.00 -32.48 0.40
C HIS A 115 3.26 -33.20 0.87
N LYS A 116 3.96 -32.63 1.85
CA LYS A 116 5.13 -33.26 2.45
C LYS A 116 4.80 -34.61 3.09
N THR A 117 3.75 -34.70 3.90
CA THR A 117 3.42 -35.93 4.64
C THR A 117 2.89 -37.03 3.73
N SER A 118 2.06 -36.71 2.74
CA SER A 118 1.49 -37.70 1.82
C SER A 118 2.50 -38.29 0.85
N TRP A 119 3.46 -37.49 0.37
CA TRP A 119 4.41 -37.89 -0.67
C TRP A 119 5.84 -38.05 -0.14
N ASN A 120 6.06 -37.83 1.17
CA ASN A 120 7.37 -37.77 1.81
C ASN A 120 8.36 -36.79 1.12
N HIS A 121 7.83 -35.71 0.55
CA HIS A 121 8.62 -34.72 -0.18
C HIS A 121 9.25 -33.66 0.74
N ASN A 122 10.28 -32.98 0.24
CA ASN A 122 10.92 -31.87 0.92
C ASN A 122 10.75 -30.58 0.13
N PHE A 123 10.47 -29.50 0.86
CA PHE A 123 10.42 -28.15 0.30
C PHE A 123 11.73 -27.43 0.49
N ASN A 124 12.06 -26.54 -0.45
CA ASN A 124 13.21 -25.65 -0.32
C ASN A 124 12.89 -24.45 0.58
N TRP A 125 13.07 -24.65 1.89
CA TRP A 125 12.80 -23.62 2.88
C TRP A 125 13.79 -22.45 2.89
N SER A 126 15.01 -22.66 2.39
CA SER A 126 16.07 -21.64 2.40
C SER A 126 15.98 -20.70 1.20
N ARG A 127 15.46 -21.19 0.07
CA ARG A 127 15.34 -20.44 -1.19
C ARG A 127 13.88 -20.15 -1.53
N THR A 128 13.21 -19.42 -0.65
CA THR A 128 11.86 -18.90 -0.94
C THR A 128 11.95 -17.69 -1.85
N LYS A 129 11.09 -17.66 -2.88
CA LYS A 129 11.08 -16.58 -3.86
C LYS A 129 9.93 -15.63 -3.55
N VAL A 130 10.21 -14.33 -3.50
CA VAL A 130 9.17 -13.30 -3.43
C VAL A 130 8.74 -12.98 -4.85
N LEU A 131 7.47 -13.24 -5.18
CA LEU A 131 6.90 -13.00 -6.50
C LEU A 131 6.38 -11.58 -6.64
N HIS A 132 5.64 -11.11 -5.63
CA HIS A 132 4.98 -9.82 -5.64
C HIS A 132 4.89 -9.21 -4.23
N SER A 133 4.83 -7.88 -4.13
CA SER A 133 4.59 -7.18 -2.86
C SER A 133 3.50 -6.15 -3.04
N GLU A 134 2.45 -6.25 -2.24
CA GLU A 134 1.25 -5.42 -2.35
C GLU A 134 0.67 -5.21 -0.97
N LYS A 135 0.42 -3.96 -0.57
CA LYS A 135 -0.13 -3.61 0.74
C LYS A 135 -1.65 -3.82 0.81
N HIS A 136 -2.34 -3.67 -0.31
CA HIS A 136 -3.80 -3.83 -0.35
C HIS A 136 -4.19 -5.31 -0.46
N PHE A 137 -4.91 -5.81 0.55
CA PHE A 137 -5.33 -7.22 0.62
C PHE A 137 -6.01 -7.72 -0.67
N LYS A 138 -7.03 -7.00 -1.18
CA LYS A 138 -7.75 -7.40 -2.39
C LYS A 138 -6.85 -7.52 -3.62
N LYS A 139 -5.88 -6.61 -3.76
CA LYS A 139 -4.93 -6.63 -4.88
C LYS A 139 -3.92 -7.77 -4.72
N ARG A 140 -3.53 -8.07 -3.48
CA ARG A 140 -2.63 -9.18 -3.15
C ARG A 140 -3.27 -10.54 -3.41
N GLU A 141 -4.57 -10.68 -3.13
CA GLU A 141 -5.34 -11.90 -3.40
C GLU A 141 -5.39 -12.20 -4.90
N ILE A 142 -5.58 -11.17 -5.74
CA ILE A 142 -5.50 -11.31 -7.20
C ILE A 142 -4.10 -11.73 -7.66
N ALA A 143 -3.05 -11.30 -6.97
CA ALA A 143 -1.67 -11.68 -7.28
C ALA A 143 -1.27 -13.09 -6.77
N GLU A 144 -2.11 -13.72 -5.94
CA GLU A 144 -1.95 -15.10 -5.48
C GLU A 144 -2.61 -16.11 -6.45
N MET A 145 -3.66 -15.67 -7.17
CA MET A 145 -4.36 -16.45 -8.20
C MET A 145 -3.58 -16.51 -9.51
#